data_AF-A0A314LBW1-F1
#
_entry.id   AF-A0A314LBW1-F1
#
_cell.length_a   1.000
_cell.length_b   1.000
_cell.length_c   1.000
_cell.angle_alpha   90.00
_cell.angle_beta   90.00
_cell.angle_gamma   90.00
#
_symmetry.space_group_name_H-M   'P 1'
#
loop_
_entity.id
_entity.type
_entity.pdbx_description
1 polymer ?
#
loop_
_entity_poly.entity_id
_entity_poly.type
_entity_poly.pdbx_seq_one_letter_code
_entity_poly.pdbx_strand_id
1 'polypeptide(L)'
;MKFEDFWKPKEREPKNSRALGSVIYDHRPLQLNDDDYQRVCQLPKRKGANFRDLPGVRVRSDNKVEWDPDVERVKLPSGKPLVPDYAMSFVGGSSTKPFGRLWWDETVPTVVTRAEPHNQTIIHPQQNRVLTIRENARLHGFPDYYKLTGPIKERYIQVGNAVAVPVARALGYSLAMAMKGSSDGKPLMSLPENFHGVLKGQKGNLGSSLDADERMKQKIEEMEERMQQRMHEKLNEQKDAMEQNITVNVIARLQRLNPDLRLDPDMLRFSARSPVDASSAQQAAVQPNNRPSAGKNTQGQYVPNVIHLLLFHLLLLPCLGFCI
;
A
#
# COMPACT_ATOMS: atom_id res chain seq x y z
N MET A 1 -5.65 -23.24 33.08
CA MET A 1 -5.93 -21.84 32.67
C MET A 1 -6.73 -21.92 31.37
N LYS A 2 -7.95 -21.39 31.29
CA LYS A 2 -8.80 -21.54 30.09
C LYS A 2 -8.39 -20.48 29.06
N PHE A 3 -8.28 -20.84 27.78
CA PHE A 3 -7.86 -19.94 26.69
C PHE A 3 -8.76 -18.70 26.55
N GLU A 4 -10.01 -18.79 27.00
CA GLU A 4 -10.96 -17.67 27.07
C GLU A 4 -10.52 -16.56 28.01
N ASP A 5 -9.72 -16.88 29.03
CA ASP A 5 -9.21 -15.90 29.99
C ASP A 5 -8.11 -15.02 29.40
N PHE A 6 -7.56 -15.37 28.21
CA PHE A 6 -6.59 -14.55 27.50
C PHE A 6 -7.23 -13.32 26.81
N TRP A 7 -8.53 -13.41 26.51
CA TRP A 7 -9.29 -12.39 25.78
C TRP A 7 -10.26 -11.61 26.65
N LYS A 8 -10.45 -12.00 27.91
CA LYS A 8 -11.17 -11.16 28.87
C LYS A 8 -10.41 -9.84 29.01
N PRO A 9 -11.10 -8.68 28.98
CA PRO A 9 -10.49 -7.44 29.40
C PRO A 9 -9.92 -7.69 30.80
N LYS A 10 -8.60 -7.63 30.96
CA LYS A 10 -8.04 -7.56 32.30
C LYS A 10 -8.67 -6.33 32.94
N GLU A 11 -9.47 -6.53 33.98
CA GLU A 11 -9.85 -5.45 34.89
C GLU A 11 -8.55 -4.78 35.29
N ARG A 12 -8.33 -3.57 34.77
CA ARG A 12 -7.19 -2.79 35.19
C ARG A 12 -7.49 -2.42 36.62
N GLU A 13 -6.75 -3.00 37.56
CA GLU A 13 -6.66 -2.43 38.89
C GLU A 13 -6.44 -0.92 38.77
N PRO A 14 -7.09 -0.10 39.60
CA PRO A 14 -6.96 1.34 39.54
C PRO A 14 -5.51 1.70 39.84
N LYS A 15 -4.70 1.80 38.79
CA LYS A 15 -3.34 2.32 38.88
C LYS A 15 -3.48 3.77 39.25
N ASN A 16 -3.25 4.02 40.54
CA ASN A 16 -2.99 5.30 41.17
C ASN A 16 -2.36 6.25 40.14
N SER A 17 -3.18 7.17 39.61
CA SER A 17 -2.85 8.02 38.48
C SER A 17 -1.94 9.16 38.94
N ARG A 18 -0.73 8.82 39.38
CA ARG A 18 0.40 9.72 39.19
C ARG A 18 0.69 9.72 37.70
N ALA A 19 0.56 10.88 37.08
CA ALA A 19 0.87 11.14 35.69
C ALA A 19 2.33 10.76 35.37
N LEU A 20 2.60 9.48 35.12
CA LEU A 20 3.73 9.09 34.29
C LEU A 20 3.35 9.52 32.88
N GLY A 21 3.88 10.65 32.42
CA GLY A 21 3.75 11.07 31.03
C GLY A 21 4.06 9.89 30.12
N SER A 22 3.11 9.49 29.27
CA SER A 22 3.28 8.31 28.43
C SER A 22 4.48 8.54 27.51
N VAL A 23 5.52 7.74 27.65
CA VAL A 23 6.72 7.84 26.82
C VAL A 23 6.33 7.50 25.38
N ILE A 24 6.56 8.42 24.45
CA ILE A 24 6.35 8.19 23.02
C ILE A 24 7.67 7.71 22.41
N TYR A 25 7.70 6.45 21.97
CA TYR A 25 8.85 5.88 21.27
C TYR A 25 8.83 6.23 19.78
N ASP A 26 10.01 6.31 19.16
CA ASP A 26 10.18 6.35 17.69
C ASP A 26 9.48 7.50 16.95
N HIS A 27 9.09 8.58 17.63
CA HIS A 27 8.59 9.78 16.98
C HIS A 27 9.75 10.60 16.40
N ARG A 28 10.43 10.01 15.42
CA ARG A 28 11.61 10.54 14.73
C ARG A 28 11.43 10.38 13.22
N PRO A 29 11.54 11.46 12.42
CA PRO A 29 11.54 11.37 10.97
C PRO A 29 12.88 10.92 10.41
N LEU A 30 12.90 10.52 9.14
CA LEU A 30 14.14 10.49 8.36
C LEU A 30 14.70 11.92 8.30
N GLN A 31 15.97 12.08 8.64
CA GLN A 31 16.68 13.34 8.46
C GLN A 31 16.91 13.56 6.97
N LEU A 32 16.21 14.54 6.41
CA LEU A 32 16.42 14.98 5.04
C LEU A 32 17.79 15.67 4.94
N ASN A 33 18.45 15.53 3.79
CA ASN A 33 19.58 16.40 3.47
C ASN A 33 19.09 17.85 3.30
N ASP A 34 20.00 18.81 3.36
CA ASP A 34 19.66 20.23 3.31
C ASP A 34 18.87 20.60 2.06
N ASP A 35 19.24 20.07 0.89
CA ASP A 35 18.54 20.36 -0.37
C ASP A 35 17.08 19.90 -0.34
N ASP A 36 16.83 18.66 0.12
CA ASP A 36 15.49 18.10 0.23
C ASP A 36 14.68 18.80 1.32
N TYR A 37 15.30 19.18 2.43
CA TYR A 37 14.64 19.96 3.47
C TYR A 37 14.20 21.34 2.93
N GLN A 38 15.07 22.03 2.19
CA GLN A 38 14.75 23.31 1.56
C GLN A 38 13.59 23.19 0.57
N ARG A 39 13.55 22.11 -0.23
CA ARG A 39 12.41 21.82 -1.12
C ARG A 39 11.11 21.65 -0.34
N VAL A 40 11.13 20.83 0.72
CA VAL A 40 9.95 20.57 1.56
C VAL A 40 9.44 21.84 2.24
N CYS A 41 10.34 22.75 2.63
CA CYS A 41 9.98 24.04 3.22
C CYS A 41 9.22 24.97 2.26
N GLN A 42 9.44 24.84 0.95
CA GLN A 42 8.78 25.67 -0.07
C GLN A 42 7.41 25.14 -0.48
N LEU A 43 7.05 23.92 -0.08
CA LEU A 43 5.77 23.33 -0.43
C LEU A 43 4.63 23.95 0.38
N PRO A 44 3.52 24.36 -0.27
CA PRO A 44 2.32 24.81 0.41
C PRO A 44 1.80 23.80 1.45
N LYS A 45 1.20 24.32 2.53
CA LYS A 45 0.55 23.50 3.58
C LYS A 45 -0.94 23.36 3.30
N ARG A 46 -1.27 22.71 2.18
CA ARG A 46 -2.65 22.41 1.77
C ARG A 46 -2.76 21.00 1.19
N LYS A 47 -3.98 20.49 1.12
CA LYS A 47 -4.28 19.21 0.46
C LYS A 47 -3.79 19.21 -0.99
N GLY A 48 -3.22 18.08 -1.42
CA GLY A 48 -2.71 17.87 -2.77
C GLY A 48 -1.40 18.61 -3.11
N ALA A 49 -0.78 19.31 -2.15
CA ALA A 49 0.46 20.03 -2.40
C ALA A 49 1.60 19.05 -2.76
N ASN A 50 2.36 19.35 -3.82
CA ASN A 50 3.46 18.52 -4.31
C ASN A 50 4.50 19.34 -5.10
N PHE A 51 5.50 18.68 -5.70
CA PHE A 51 6.56 19.36 -6.45
C PHE A 51 6.07 20.29 -7.59
N ARG A 52 4.86 20.06 -8.13
CA ARG A 52 4.23 20.90 -9.16
C ARG A 52 3.93 22.32 -8.67
N ASP A 53 3.87 22.52 -7.36
CA ASP A 53 3.65 23.82 -6.74
C ASP A 53 4.94 24.62 -6.54
N LEU A 54 6.11 24.05 -6.89
CA LEU A 54 7.38 24.75 -6.82
C LEU A 54 7.53 25.74 -7.99
N PRO A 55 8.19 26.89 -7.78
CA PRO A 55 8.46 27.87 -8.83
C PRO A 55 9.13 27.26 -10.08
N GLY A 56 8.68 27.70 -11.25
CA GLY A 56 9.20 27.27 -12.55
C GLY A 56 8.58 25.98 -13.10
N VAL A 57 7.59 25.40 -12.41
CA VAL A 57 6.82 24.24 -12.91
C VAL A 57 5.44 24.71 -13.37
N ARG A 58 5.09 24.35 -14.61
CA ARG A 58 3.74 24.52 -15.16
C ARG A 58 3.12 23.16 -15.45
N VAL A 59 1.81 23.04 -15.27
CA VAL A 59 1.04 21.87 -15.68
C VAL A 59 0.27 22.22 -16.95
N ARG A 60 0.46 21.42 -18.00
CA ARG A 60 -0.26 21.56 -19.28
C ARG A 60 -1.69 21.02 -19.19
N SER A 61 -2.48 21.26 -20.25
CA SER A 61 -3.84 20.72 -20.41
C SER A 61 -3.88 19.18 -20.44
N ASP A 62 -2.80 18.51 -20.85
CA ASP A 62 -2.66 17.05 -20.85
C ASP A 62 -2.21 16.48 -19.49
N ASN A 63 -2.24 17.29 -18.42
CA ASN A 63 -1.80 16.95 -17.07
C ASN A 63 -0.30 16.55 -16.96
N LYS A 64 0.52 16.90 -17.95
CA LYS A 64 1.98 16.74 -17.88
C LYS A 64 2.64 18.03 -17.40
N VAL A 65 3.72 17.86 -16.66
CA VAL A 65 4.57 18.97 -16.21
C VAL A 65 5.52 19.42 -17.31
N GLU A 66 5.76 20.72 -17.36
CA GLU A 66 6.78 21.36 -18.17
C GLU A 66 7.46 22.49 -17.38
N TRP A 67 8.61 22.92 -17.87
CA TRP A 67 9.26 24.12 -17.35
C TRP A 67 8.55 25.35 -17.86
N ASP A 68 8.29 26.29 -16.96
CA ASP A 68 7.79 27.60 -17.33
C ASP A 68 8.89 28.38 -18.09
N PRO A 69 8.68 28.78 -19.35
CA PRO A 69 9.67 29.53 -20.12
C PRO A 69 9.92 30.94 -19.57
N ASP A 70 8.98 31.50 -18.82
CA ASP A 70 9.06 32.86 -18.28
C ASP A 70 9.78 32.92 -16.92
N VAL A 71 10.04 31.76 -16.31
CA VAL A 71 10.66 31.66 -14.99
C VAL A 71 12.00 30.95 -15.11
N GLU A 72 13.09 31.68 -14.81
CA GLU A 72 14.42 31.08 -14.77
C GLU A 72 14.49 29.97 -13.71
N ARG A 73 15.27 28.92 -14.02
CA ARG A 73 15.43 27.74 -13.16
C ARG A 73 16.02 28.14 -11.80
N VAL A 74 15.17 28.12 -10.78
CA VAL A 74 15.58 28.43 -9.40
C VAL A 74 16.58 27.38 -8.90
N LYS A 75 17.70 27.85 -8.35
CA LYS A 75 18.73 27.02 -7.73
C LYS A 75 18.71 27.16 -6.21
N LEU A 76 19.05 26.08 -5.53
CA LEU A 76 19.26 26.05 -4.09
C LEU A 76 20.63 26.66 -3.74
N PRO A 77 20.90 27.00 -2.47
CA PRO A 77 22.22 27.49 -2.03
C PRO A 77 23.38 26.54 -2.38
N SER A 78 23.11 25.24 -2.52
CA SER A 78 24.10 24.24 -2.97
C SER A 78 24.44 24.30 -4.47
N GLY A 79 23.75 25.15 -5.24
CA GLY A 79 23.86 25.23 -6.70
C GLY A 79 23.02 24.20 -7.46
N LYS A 80 22.41 23.22 -6.76
CA LYS A 80 21.50 22.24 -7.36
C LYS A 80 20.15 22.86 -7.70
N PRO A 81 19.41 22.33 -8.69
CA PRO A 81 18.09 22.84 -9.03
C PRO A 81 17.10 22.63 -7.87
N LEU A 82 16.22 23.61 -7.67
CA LEU A 82 15.11 23.53 -6.71
C LEU A 82 14.21 22.34 -7.03
N VAL A 83 13.79 22.24 -8.29
CA VAL A 83 12.97 21.13 -8.78
C VAL A 83 13.89 20.09 -9.43
N PRO A 84 14.00 18.87 -8.89
CA PRO A 84 14.85 17.84 -9.46
C PRO A 84 14.36 17.37 -10.83
N ASP A 85 15.26 17.17 -11.79
CA ASP A 85 14.88 16.77 -13.15
C ASP A 85 14.17 15.40 -13.19
N TYR A 86 14.47 14.48 -12.26
CA TYR A 86 13.77 13.21 -12.17
C TYR A 86 12.28 13.37 -11.88
N ALA A 87 11.88 14.43 -11.16
CA ALA A 87 10.48 14.66 -10.81
C ALA A 87 9.67 15.03 -12.06
N MET A 88 10.29 15.72 -13.01
CA MET A 88 9.66 16.11 -14.28
C MET A 88 9.42 14.93 -15.23
N SER A 89 10.28 13.92 -15.22
CA SER A 89 10.13 12.73 -16.07
C SER A 89 9.37 11.60 -15.39
N PHE A 90 9.13 11.68 -14.08
CA PHE A 90 8.49 10.62 -13.32
C PHE A 90 7.06 10.33 -13.82
N VAL A 91 6.80 9.08 -14.22
CA VAL A 91 5.55 8.64 -14.87
C VAL A 91 5.22 9.51 -16.09
N GLY A 92 6.23 9.80 -16.92
CA GLY A 92 6.08 10.65 -18.11
C GLY A 92 5.61 12.08 -17.79
N GLY A 93 5.92 12.57 -16.60
CA GLY A 93 5.56 13.91 -16.11
C GLY A 93 4.12 14.06 -15.59
N SER A 94 3.36 12.97 -15.54
CA SER A 94 1.96 12.99 -15.09
C SER A 94 1.78 12.79 -13.57
N SER A 95 2.85 12.43 -12.85
CA SER A 95 2.77 12.10 -11.43
C SER A 95 2.60 13.33 -10.54
N THR A 96 1.90 13.14 -9.42
CA THR A 96 1.79 14.10 -8.30
C THR A 96 2.52 13.63 -7.05
N LYS A 97 3.18 12.45 -7.10
CA LYS A 97 3.83 11.82 -5.94
C LYS A 97 5.12 12.50 -5.48
N PRO A 98 6.04 12.95 -6.35
CA PRO A 98 7.29 13.56 -5.91
C PRO A 98 7.05 14.75 -4.99
N PHE A 99 7.70 14.75 -3.84
CA PHE A 99 7.53 15.75 -2.78
C PHE A 99 6.06 16.00 -2.42
N GLY A 100 5.23 14.95 -2.44
CA GLY A 100 3.82 15.05 -2.09
C GLY A 100 3.61 15.21 -0.58
N ARG A 101 2.73 16.13 -0.20
CA ARG A 101 2.24 16.33 1.17
C ARG A 101 0.92 15.61 1.38
N LEU A 102 0.88 14.80 2.44
CA LEU A 102 -0.35 14.14 2.88
C LEU A 102 -1.31 15.14 3.51
N TRP A 103 -2.59 14.78 3.55
CA TRP A 103 -3.62 15.52 4.27
C TRP A 103 -4.40 14.64 5.26
N TRP A 104 -5.14 15.29 6.16
CA TRP A 104 -5.83 14.63 7.27
C TRP A 104 -6.97 13.69 6.85
N ASP A 105 -7.56 13.95 5.69
CA ASP A 105 -8.68 13.18 5.11
C ASP A 105 -8.20 12.24 3.99
N GLU A 106 -6.90 11.98 3.92
CA GLU A 106 -6.28 11.06 2.98
C GLU A 106 -5.83 9.79 3.68
N THR A 107 -5.72 8.71 2.90
CA THR A 107 -5.14 7.44 3.35
C THR A 107 -3.77 7.26 2.74
N VAL A 108 -2.91 6.50 3.41
CA VAL A 108 -1.66 5.99 2.83
C VAL A 108 -1.95 4.59 2.29
N PRO A 109 -2.03 4.38 0.96
CA PRO A 109 -2.47 3.09 0.40
C PRO A 109 -1.56 1.92 0.80
N THR A 110 -0.27 2.20 0.91
CA THR A 110 0.73 1.24 1.37
C THR A 110 1.84 2.03 2.06
N VAL A 111 2.07 1.74 3.33
CA VAL A 111 3.25 2.23 4.03
C VAL A 111 4.43 1.40 3.54
N VAL A 112 5.48 2.07 3.08
CA VAL A 112 6.66 1.42 2.47
C VAL A 112 7.88 1.54 3.37
N THR A 113 8.94 0.80 3.02
CA THR A 113 10.18 0.70 3.80
C THR A 113 11.09 1.93 3.72
N ARG A 114 10.83 2.82 2.76
CA ARG A 114 11.65 4.00 2.44
C ARG A 114 10.88 5.27 2.76
N ALA A 115 11.55 6.24 3.36
CA ALA A 115 10.91 7.48 3.82
C ALA A 115 11.32 8.72 3.01
N GLU A 116 12.12 8.55 1.94
CA GLU A 116 12.51 9.64 1.06
C GLU A 116 11.30 10.21 0.29
N PRO A 117 11.16 11.54 0.16
CA PRO A 117 9.99 12.15 -0.48
C PRO A 117 10.04 12.13 -2.02
N HIS A 118 11.01 11.43 -2.63
CA HIS A 118 11.35 11.58 -4.04
C HIS A 118 10.28 11.02 -4.99
N ASN A 119 9.58 9.96 -4.61
CA ASN A 119 8.61 9.28 -5.49
C ASN A 119 7.31 8.91 -4.78
N GLN A 120 7.01 9.57 -3.65
CA GLN A 120 5.88 9.25 -2.79
C GLN A 120 5.37 10.47 -2.02
N THR A 121 4.08 10.42 -1.70
CA THR A 121 3.39 11.39 -0.84
C THR A 121 3.58 10.96 0.62
N ILE A 122 4.58 11.53 1.30
CA ILE A 122 4.95 11.16 2.69
C ILE A 122 5.25 12.36 3.57
N ILE A 123 5.11 13.59 3.05
CA ILE A 123 5.38 14.79 3.83
C ILE A 123 4.21 15.03 4.79
N HIS A 124 4.53 15.36 6.05
CA HIS A 124 3.54 15.60 7.10
C HIS A 124 2.58 16.76 6.73
N PRO A 125 1.28 16.71 7.04
CA PRO A 125 0.31 17.72 6.59
C PRO A 125 0.64 19.17 6.98
N GLN A 126 1.27 19.39 8.13
CA GLN A 126 1.53 20.75 8.64
C GLN A 126 3.02 21.06 8.90
N GLN A 127 3.89 20.05 8.90
CA GLN A 127 5.28 20.17 9.34
C GLN A 127 6.20 19.93 8.16
N ASN A 128 7.37 20.59 8.13
CA ASN A 128 8.32 20.49 7.02
C ASN A 128 9.25 19.28 7.23
N ARG A 129 8.65 18.10 7.33
CA ARG A 129 9.33 16.81 7.49
C ARG A 129 8.51 15.70 6.88
N VAL A 130 9.14 14.56 6.63
CA VAL A 130 8.43 13.32 6.31
C VAL A 130 7.75 12.74 7.56
N LEU A 131 6.81 11.81 7.35
CA LEU A 131 6.19 11.08 8.45
C LEU A 131 7.25 10.37 9.30
N THR A 132 7.10 10.43 10.62
CA THR A 132 8.01 9.74 11.55
C THR A 132 7.82 8.23 11.49
N ILE A 133 8.79 7.49 12.06
CA ILE A 133 8.66 6.05 12.26
C ILE A 133 7.38 5.73 13.05
N ARG A 134 7.10 6.45 14.16
CA ARG A 134 5.89 6.25 14.96
C ARG A 134 4.58 6.51 14.21
N GLU A 135 4.53 7.53 13.34
CA GLU A 135 3.35 7.80 12.52
C GLU A 135 3.10 6.65 11.53
N ASN A 136 4.16 6.16 10.86
CA ASN A 136 4.06 4.98 10.00
C ASN A 136 3.67 3.70 10.77
N ALA A 137 4.20 3.52 11.98
CA ALA A 137 3.87 2.38 12.83
C ALA A 137 2.37 2.41 13.21
N ARG A 138 1.82 3.58 13.53
CA ARG A 138 0.38 3.74 13.80
C ARG A 138 -0.48 3.46 12.57
N LEU A 139 -0.03 3.82 11.37
CA LEU A 139 -0.71 3.45 10.12
C LEU A 139 -0.80 1.92 9.93
N HIS A 140 0.19 1.16 10.39
CA HIS A 140 0.14 -0.31 10.47
C HIS A 140 -0.61 -0.87 11.69
N GLY A 141 -1.14 -0.01 12.55
CA GLY A 141 -1.84 -0.39 13.79
C GLY A 141 -0.91 -0.92 14.89
N PHE A 142 0.40 -0.63 14.84
CA PHE A 142 1.29 -0.95 15.96
C PHE A 142 0.84 -0.22 17.23
N PRO A 143 0.81 -0.92 18.37
CA PRO A 143 0.57 -0.24 19.63
C PRO A 143 1.74 0.66 19.98
N ASP A 144 1.47 1.81 20.62
CA ASP A 144 2.49 2.82 20.94
C ASP A 144 3.58 2.32 21.88
N TYR A 145 3.31 1.27 22.66
CA TYR A 145 4.31 0.63 23.52
C TYR A 145 5.29 -0.27 22.75
N TYR A 146 5.01 -0.63 21.50
CA TYR A 146 5.91 -1.46 20.69
C TYR A 146 7.13 -0.64 20.28
N LYS A 147 8.30 -1.03 20.78
CA LYS A 147 9.56 -0.31 20.57
C LYS A 147 10.35 -0.92 19.43
N LEU A 148 10.74 -0.09 18.47
CA LEU A 148 11.60 -0.50 17.36
C LEU A 148 13.08 -0.28 17.73
N THR A 149 13.95 -1.12 17.21
CA THR A 149 15.40 -1.10 17.48
C THR A 149 16.20 -0.88 16.19
N GLY A 150 17.49 -0.55 16.32
CA GLY A 150 18.37 -0.27 15.17
C GLY A 150 18.38 1.20 14.71
N PRO A 151 19.10 1.52 13.62
CA PRO A 151 19.13 2.84 12.99
C PRO A 151 17.77 3.29 12.43
N ILE A 152 17.61 4.60 12.20
CA ILE A 152 16.34 5.19 11.71
C ILE A 152 15.83 4.51 10.44
N LYS A 153 16.71 4.30 9.44
CA LYS A 153 16.33 3.66 8.17
C LYS A 153 15.85 2.22 8.36
N GLU A 154 16.52 1.44 9.21
CA GLU A 154 16.11 0.07 9.49
C GLU A 154 14.78 -0.01 10.23
N ARG A 155 14.47 0.97 11.09
CA ARG A 155 13.15 1.03 11.74
C ARG A 155 12.02 1.30 10.73
N TYR A 156 12.25 2.14 9.72
CA TYR A 156 11.28 2.28 8.61
C TYR A 156 11.10 0.97 7.84
N ILE A 157 12.19 0.24 7.58
CA ILE A 157 12.15 -1.07 6.92
C ILE A 157 11.33 -2.07 7.76
N GLN A 158 11.56 -2.14 9.07
CA GLN A 158 10.81 -3.01 9.98
C GLN A 158 9.31 -2.72 9.94
N VAL A 159 8.91 -1.44 9.93
CA VAL A 159 7.50 -1.04 9.84
C VAL A 159 6.91 -1.39 8.47
N GLY A 160 7.57 -0.97 7.37
CA GLY A 160 7.04 -1.16 6.02
C GLY A 160 6.97 -2.63 5.56
N ASN A 161 7.80 -3.51 6.12
CA ASN A 161 7.74 -4.95 5.85
C ASN A 161 6.75 -5.70 6.76
N ALA A 162 6.25 -5.07 7.83
CA ALA A 162 5.36 -5.74 8.77
C ALA A 162 3.96 -5.92 8.21
N VAL A 163 3.32 -7.03 8.58
CA VAL A 163 1.87 -7.19 8.41
C VAL A 163 1.16 -6.25 9.39
N ALA A 164 0.12 -5.56 8.93
CA ALA A 164 -0.68 -4.70 9.80
C ALA A 164 -1.19 -5.48 11.02
N VAL A 165 -0.96 -4.96 12.23
CA VAL A 165 -1.22 -5.66 13.49
C VAL A 165 -2.71 -6.07 13.63
N PRO A 166 -3.70 -5.24 13.25
CA PRO A 166 -5.11 -5.65 13.29
C PRO A 166 -5.43 -6.85 12.41
N VAL A 167 -4.77 -6.97 11.24
CA VAL A 167 -4.93 -8.10 10.32
C VAL A 167 -4.37 -9.37 10.95
N ALA A 168 -3.13 -9.31 11.45
CA ALA A 168 -2.49 -10.44 12.13
C ALA A 168 -3.31 -10.89 13.36
N ARG A 169 -3.92 -9.95 14.09
CA ARG A 169 -4.79 -10.24 15.22
C ARG A 169 -6.06 -11.00 14.80
N ALA A 170 -6.73 -10.57 13.73
CA ALA A 170 -7.92 -11.26 13.21
C ALA A 170 -7.61 -12.69 12.73
N LEU A 171 -6.48 -12.87 12.04
CA LEU A 171 -5.99 -14.20 11.65
C LEU A 171 -5.65 -15.06 12.87
N GLY A 172 -5.00 -14.50 13.88
CA GLY A 172 -4.69 -15.20 15.13
C GLY A 172 -5.94 -15.66 15.89
N TYR A 173 -7.00 -14.85 15.88
CA TYR A 173 -8.30 -15.25 16.43
C TYR A 173 -8.90 -16.41 15.65
N SER A 174 -8.85 -16.33 14.32
CA SER A 174 -9.36 -17.39 13.44
C SER A 174 -8.67 -18.72 13.69
N LEU A 175 -7.33 -18.69 13.80
CA LEU A 175 -6.51 -19.84 14.14
C LEU A 175 -6.90 -20.43 15.51
N ALA A 176 -7.06 -19.57 16.52
CA ALA A 176 -7.45 -20.01 17.86
C ALA A 176 -8.82 -20.70 17.89
N MET A 177 -9.80 -20.20 17.13
CA MET A 177 -11.12 -20.81 17.01
C MET A 177 -11.06 -22.19 16.34
N ALA A 178 -10.25 -22.33 15.30
CA ALA A 178 -10.01 -23.62 14.64
C ALA A 178 -9.35 -24.63 15.59
N MET A 179 -8.33 -24.21 16.35
CA MET A 179 -7.65 -25.08 17.33
C MET A 179 -8.57 -25.55 18.45
N LYS A 180 -9.61 -24.77 18.80
CA LYS A 180 -10.65 -25.17 19.76
C LYS A 180 -11.72 -26.10 19.17
N GLY A 181 -11.69 -26.37 17.88
CA GLY A 181 -12.77 -27.09 17.18
C GLY A 181 -14.07 -26.30 17.10
N SER A 182 -14.03 -24.97 17.26
CA SER A 182 -15.20 -24.09 17.23
C SER A 182 -15.38 -23.39 15.87
N SER A 183 -14.77 -23.93 14.82
CA SER A 183 -14.92 -23.44 13.44
C SER A 183 -16.12 -24.12 12.76
N ASP A 184 -16.91 -23.36 12.02
CA ASP A 184 -18.08 -23.85 11.28
C ASP A 184 -17.75 -24.41 9.88
N GLY A 185 -16.45 -24.57 9.57
CA GLY A 185 -15.96 -25.12 8.30
C GLY A 185 -16.10 -24.18 7.09
N LYS A 186 -16.58 -22.95 7.28
CA LYS A 186 -16.74 -21.97 6.20
C LYS A 186 -15.42 -21.25 5.91
N PRO A 187 -15.24 -20.75 4.67
CA PRO A 187 -14.04 -19.99 4.29
C PRO A 187 -13.94 -18.62 4.97
N LEU A 188 -15.05 -18.09 5.49
CA LEU A 188 -15.12 -16.77 6.13
C LEU A 188 -15.68 -16.90 7.54
N MET A 189 -15.22 -16.04 8.45
CA MET A 189 -15.77 -15.91 9.79
C MET A 189 -16.04 -14.45 10.14
N SER A 190 -17.09 -14.24 10.93
CA SER A 190 -17.37 -12.94 11.53
C SER A 190 -16.70 -12.84 12.90
N LEU A 191 -15.96 -11.75 13.12
CA LEU A 191 -15.35 -11.48 14.42
C LEU A 191 -16.43 -11.03 15.42
N PRO A 192 -16.34 -11.39 16.71
CA PRO A 192 -17.33 -10.98 17.70
C PRO A 192 -17.30 -9.46 17.92
N GLU A 193 -18.42 -8.87 18.36
CA GLU A 193 -18.54 -7.41 18.53
C GLU A 193 -17.47 -6.79 19.46
N ASN A 194 -17.04 -7.54 20.47
CA ASN A 194 -16.02 -7.12 21.43
C ASN A 194 -14.57 -7.33 20.94
N PHE A 195 -14.37 -7.90 19.75
CA PHE A 195 -13.03 -8.17 19.21
C PHE A 195 -12.20 -6.89 19.08
N HIS A 196 -12.84 -5.80 18.68
CA HIS A 196 -12.23 -4.49 18.52
C HIS A 196 -11.91 -3.78 19.85
N GLY A 197 -12.10 -4.46 20.98
CA GLY A 197 -11.96 -3.96 22.36
C GLY A 197 -11.16 -2.67 22.52
N VAL A 198 -11.87 -1.61 22.91
CA VAL A 198 -11.38 -0.26 23.28
C VAL A 198 -11.18 0.74 22.13
N LEU A 199 -12.28 1.10 21.44
CA LEU A 199 -12.45 2.43 20.82
C LEU A 199 -13.78 3.13 21.23
N LYS A 200 -14.68 2.46 21.96
CA LYS A 200 -15.79 3.15 22.64
C LYS A 200 -15.25 3.80 23.92
N GLY A 201 -14.70 5.00 23.78
CA GLY A 201 -14.72 5.97 24.87
C GLY A 201 -16.15 6.05 25.40
N GLN A 202 -16.30 6.24 26.71
CA GLN A 202 -17.57 6.51 27.36
C GLN A 202 -18.41 7.42 26.45
N LYS A 203 -19.58 6.95 26.00
CA LYS A 203 -20.59 7.84 25.43
C LYS A 203 -20.99 8.77 26.57
N GLY A 204 -20.26 9.89 26.69
CA GLY A 204 -20.78 11.09 27.28
C GLY A 204 -22.08 11.38 26.55
N ASN A 205 -23.15 11.49 27.34
CA ASN A 205 -24.49 11.78 26.90
C ASN A 205 -24.50 13.14 26.21
N LEU A 206 -24.25 13.18 24.90
CA LEU A 206 -24.53 14.32 24.04
C LEU A 206 -25.46 13.80 22.96
N GLY A 207 -26.73 14.18 23.07
CA GLY A 207 -27.73 13.87 22.05
C GLY A 207 -27.30 14.50 20.73
N SER A 208 -26.87 13.66 19.79
CA SER A 208 -26.75 14.03 18.38
C SER A 208 -27.83 13.28 17.59
N SER A 209 -28.58 14.06 16.83
CA SER A 209 -29.66 13.63 15.93
C SER A 209 -29.30 12.36 15.16
N LEU A 210 -30.15 11.33 15.29
CA LEU A 210 -30.08 10.02 14.63
C LEU A 210 -29.84 10.12 13.11
N ASP A 211 -30.23 11.24 12.51
CA ASP A 211 -30.19 11.50 11.08
C ASP A 211 -28.76 11.80 10.55
N ALA A 212 -27.83 12.25 11.41
CA ALA A 212 -26.44 12.49 11.02
C ALA A 212 -25.60 11.21 11.00
N ASP A 213 -25.83 10.29 11.94
CA ASP A 213 -25.15 9.00 12.01
C ASP A 213 -25.58 8.07 10.86
N GLU A 214 -26.85 8.11 10.45
CA GLU A 214 -27.37 7.32 9.33
C GLU A 214 -26.74 7.76 7.99
N ARG A 215 -26.62 9.08 7.77
CA ARG A 215 -25.93 9.64 6.59
C ARG A 215 -24.44 9.31 6.54
N MET A 216 -23.78 9.26 7.69
CA MET A 216 -22.37 8.88 7.76
C MET A 216 -22.17 7.40 7.44
N LYS A 217 -23.05 6.52 7.93
CA LYS A 217 -23.05 5.09 7.58
C LYS A 217 -23.27 4.85 6.09
N GLN A 218 -24.27 5.51 5.49
CA GLN A 218 -24.53 5.42 4.04
C GLN A 218 -23.32 5.83 3.21
N LYS A 219 -22.60 6.88 3.62
CA LYS A 219 -21.37 7.31 2.92
C LYS A 219 -20.22 6.32 3.04
N ILE A 220 -20.12 5.60 4.17
CA ILE A 220 -19.09 4.57 4.36
C ILE A 220 -19.40 3.36 3.49
N GLU A 221 -20.66 2.92 3.46
CA GLU A 221 -21.13 1.79 2.65
C GLU A 221 -20.95 2.07 1.15
N GLU A 222 -21.33 3.26 0.68
CA GLU A 222 -21.10 3.67 -0.72
C GLU A 222 -19.60 3.73 -1.07
N MET A 223 -18.75 4.16 -0.13
CA MET A 223 -17.30 4.19 -0.32
C MET A 223 -16.69 2.78 -0.36
N GLU A 224 -17.21 1.85 0.46
CA GLU A 224 -16.81 0.45 0.44
C GLU A 224 -17.21 -0.23 -0.87
N GLU A 225 -18.44 -0.03 -1.36
CA GLU A 225 -18.89 -0.55 -2.65
C GLU A 225 -18.03 -0.02 -3.81
N ARG A 226 -17.72 1.28 -3.82
CA ARG A 226 -16.82 1.88 -4.82
C ARG A 226 -15.41 1.30 -4.75
N MET A 227 -14.92 1.00 -3.55
CA MET A 227 -13.59 0.39 -3.37
C MET A 227 -13.58 -1.07 -3.87
N GLN A 228 -14.64 -1.83 -3.57
CA GLN A 228 -14.81 -3.21 -4.03
C GLN A 228 -14.95 -3.27 -5.55
N GLN A 229 -15.70 -2.36 -6.16
CA GLN A 229 -15.85 -2.28 -7.62
C GLN A 229 -14.50 -2.04 -8.30
N ARG A 230 -13.70 -1.08 -7.81
CA ARG A 230 -12.35 -0.81 -8.34
C ARG A 230 -11.38 -1.98 -8.15
N MET A 231 -11.50 -2.71 -7.03
CA MET A 231 -10.72 -3.93 -6.80
C MET A 231 -11.09 -5.02 -7.82
N HIS A 232 -12.39 -5.20 -8.10
CA HIS A 232 -12.87 -6.19 -9.06
C HIS A 232 -12.49 -5.84 -10.50
N GLU A 233 -12.59 -4.57 -10.88
CA GLU A 233 -12.13 -4.07 -12.18
C GLU A 233 -10.65 -4.35 -12.40
N LYS A 234 -9.79 -4.01 -11.43
CA LYS A 234 -8.35 -4.32 -11.50
C LYS A 234 -8.05 -5.80 -11.60
N LEU A 235 -8.82 -6.65 -10.92
CA LEU A 235 -8.66 -8.09 -11.00
C LEU A 235 -9.01 -8.60 -12.41
N ASN A 236 -10.08 -8.08 -13.01
CA ASN A 236 -10.48 -8.43 -14.38
C ASN A 236 -9.45 -7.94 -15.40
N GLU A 237 -8.94 -6.70 -15.28
CA GLU A 237 -7.85 -6.21 -16.13
C GLU A 237 -6.59 -7.08 -16.04
N GLN A 238 -6.22 -7.50 -14.83
CA GLN A 238 -5.08 -8.43 -14.65
C GLN A 238 -5.34 -9.80 -15.24
N LYS A 239 -6.58 -10.30 -15.12
CA LYS A 239 -6.98 -11.57 -15.73
C LYS A 239 -6.89 -11.51 -17.25
N ASP A 240 -7.42 -10.45 -17.87
CA ASP A 240 -7.37 -10.25 -19.33
C ASP A 240 -5.92 -10.13 -19.82
N ALA A 241 -5.08 -9.38 -19.11
CA ALA A 241 -3.66 -9.28 -19.41
C ALA A 241 -2.93 -10.63 -19.29
N MET A 242 -3.30 -11.45 -18.31
CA MET A 242 -2.76 -12.80 -18.14
C MET A 242 -3.20 -13.73 -19.27
N GLU A 243 -4.47 -13.68 -19.67
CA GLU A 243 -5.01 -14.47 -20.78
C GLU A 243 -4.34 -14.10 -22.12
N GLN A 244 -4.12 -12.81 -22.37
CA GLN A 244 -3.37 -12.36 -23.56
C GLN A 244 -1.93 -12.88 -23.55
N ASN A 245 -1.24 -12.81 -22.40
CA ASN A 245 0.14 -13.31 -22.29
C ASN A 245 0.24 -14.82 -22.48
N ILE A 246 -0.71 -15.59 -21.93
CA ILE A 246 -0.78 -17.04 -22.14
C ILE A 246 -1.00 -17.33 -23.63
N THR A 247 -1.95 -16.63 -24.25
CA THR A 247 -2.30 -16.81 -25.68
C THR A 247 -1.09 -16.53 -26.57
N VAL A 248 -0.39 -15.41 -26.39
CA VAL A 248 0.82 -15.06 -27.15
C VAL A 248 1.92 -16.11 -26.99
N ASN A 249 2.14 -16.60 -25.76
CA ASN A 249 3.16 -17.61 -25.49
C ASN A 249 2.83 -18.97 -26.14
N VAL A 250 1.56 -19.37 -26.12
CA VAL A 250 1.11 -20.60 -26.78
C VAL A 250 1.28 -20.49 -28.28
N ILE A 251 0.87 -19.38 -28.89
CA ILE A 251 1.04 -19.12 -30.33
C ILE A 251 2.51 -19.17 -30.73
N ALA A 252 3.37 -18.46 -30.01
CA ALA A 252 4.81 -18.44 -30.28
C ALA A 252 5.43 -19.83 -30.18
N ARG A 253 4.92 -20.68 -29.28
CA ARG A 253 5.39 -22.07 -29.14
C ARG A 253 4.89 -22.98 -30.26
N LEU A 254 3.64 -22.83 -30.69
CA LEU A 254 3.06 -23.59 -31.80
C LEU A 254 3.72 -23.24 -33.13
N GLN A 255 3.96 -21.96 -33.40
CA GLN A 255 4.65 -21.49 -34.62
C GLN A 255 6.11 -21.95 -34.70
N ARG A 256 6.78 -22.13 -33.55
CA ARG A 256 8.13 -22.74 -33.51
C ARG A 256 8.13 -24.23 -33.84
N LEU A 257 7.05 -24.94 -33.52
CA LEU A 257 6.93 -26.37 -33.78
C LEU A 257 6.45 -26.66 -35.20
N ASN A 258 5.68 -25.75 -35.80
CA ASN A 258 5.21 -25.87 -37.17
C ASN A 258 5.23 -24.49 -37.86
N PRO A 259 6.29 -24.17 -38.63
CA PRO A 259 6.49 -22.84 -39.22
C PRO A 259 5.41 -22.42 -40.23
N ASP A 260 4.72 -23.39 -40.84
CA ASP A 260 3.69 -23.14 -41.86
C ASP A 260 2.28 -23.01 -41.26
N LEU A 261 2.16 -23.09 -39.92
CA LEU A 261 0.87 -23.02 -39.22
C LEU A 261 0.29 -21.60 -39.31
N ARG A 262 -0.75 -21.44 -40.13
CA ARG A 262 -1.58 -20.23 -40.20
C ARG A 262 -2.71 -20.33 -39.18
N LEU A 263 -2.72 -19.44 -38.20
CA LEU A 263 -3.80 -19.30 -37.22
C LEU A 263 -4.75 -18.19 -37.65
N ASP A 264 -6.05 -18.49 -37.67
CA ASP A 264 -7.11 -17.50 -37.88
C ASP A 264 -7.24 -16.61 -36.61
N PRO A 265 -7.12 -15.27 -36.72
CA PRO A 265 -7.26 -14.36 -35.58
C PRO A 265 -8.57 -14.49 -34.81
N ASP A 266 -9.65 -14.91 -35.46
CA ASP A 266 -10.98 -14.97 -34.84
C ASP A 266 -11.19 -16.23 -33.98
N MET A 267 -10.40 -17.30 -34.18
CA MET A 267 -10.46 -18.51 -33.34
C MET A 267 -9.88 -18.33 -31.93
N LEU A 268 -9.20 -17.21 -31.66
CA LEU A 268 -8.50 -16.94 -30.40
C LEU A 268 -9.27 -15.98 -29.47
N ARG A 269 -10.44 -15.47 -29.89
CA ARG A 269 -11.37 -14.76 -29.01
C ARG A 269 -12.13 -15.77 -28.15
N PHE A 270 -11.62 -16.06 -26.96
CA PHE A 270 -12.38 -16.76 -25.94
C PHE A 270 -13.55 -15.87 -25.47
N SER A 271 -14.71 -16.04 -26.11
CA SER A 271 -16.04 -15.55 -25.71
C SER A 271 -16.04 -14.30 -24.82
N ALA A 272 -15.62 -13.16 -25.37
CA ALA A 272 -15.96 -11.87 -24.79
C ALA A 272 -17.48 -11.68 -24.95
N ARG A 273 -18.20 -11.40 -23.84
CA ARG A 273 -19.58 -10.92 -23.89
C ARG A 273 -19.66 -9.73 -24.85
N SER A 274 -20.74 -9.68 -25.64
CA SER A 274 -20.92 -8.80 -26.81
C SER A 274 -20.50 -7.34 -26.61
N PRO A 275 -20.00 -6.68 -27.67
CA PRO A 275 -19.52 -5.32 -27.61
C PRO A 275 -20.69 -4.34 -27.75
N VAL A 276 -20.93 -3.57 -26.70
CA VAL A 276 -21.60 -2.27 -26.85
C VAL A 276 -20.71 -1.25 -26.13
N ASP A 277 -20.12 -0.39 -26.95
CA ASP A 277 -19.42 0.86 -26.61
C ASP A 277 -18.05 0.77 -25.91
N ALA A 278 -17.00 0.61 -26.72
CA ALA A 278 -15.73 1.29 -26.48
C ALA A 278 -14.97 1.48 -27.82
N SER A 279 -15.35 2.53 -28.53
CA SER A 279 -14.53 3.12 -29.59
C SER A 279 -13.28 3.76 -28.98
N SER A 280 -12.21 3.76 -29.76
CA SER A 280 -10.97 4.55 -29.64
C SER A 280 -9.91 4.11 -28.61
N ALA A 281 -9.06 3.16 -29.04
CA ALA A 281 -7.60 3.29 -28.91
C ALA A 281 -6.89 2.25 -29.79
N GLN A 282 -6.59 2.63 -31.04
CA GLN A 282 -5.59 1.96 -31.84
C GLN A 282 -4.18 2.39 -31.40
N GLN A 283 -3.25 1.44 -31.53
CA GLN A 283 -1.80 1.60 -31.70
C GLN A 283 -0.96 1.88 -30.46
N ALA A 284 -0.34 0.82 -29.93
CA ALA A 284 1.07 0.87 -29.52
C ALA A 284 1.72 -0.51 -29.74
N ALA A 285 2.75 -0.52 -30.59
CA ALA A 285 3.54 -1.67 -30.97
C ALA A 285 4.35 -2.24 -29.79
N VAL A 286 4.41 -3.57 -29.67
CA VAL A 286 5.29 -4.28 -28.72
C VAL A 286 6.42 -4.95 -29.50
N GLN A 287 7.65 -4.50 -29.28
CA GLN A 287 8.88 -5.15 -29.73
C GLN A 287 9.28 -6.25 -28.71
N PRO A 288 9.70 -7.45 -29.15
CA PRO A 288 10.07 -8.53 -28.23
C PRO A 288 11.55 -8.45 -27.81
N ASN A 289 11.82 -8.40 -26.51
CA ASN A 289 13.18 -8.55 -25.97
C ASN A 289 13.53 -10.03 -25.82
N ASN A 290 14.51 -10.48 -26.61
CA ASN A 290 15.18 -11.76 -26.49
C ASN A 290 16.01 -11.86 -25.19
N ARG A 291 15.91 -12.98 -24.47
CA ARG A 291 17.00 -13.45 -23.60
C ARG A 291 17.15 -14.98 -23.70
N PRO A 292 18.36 -15.53 -23.86
CA PRO A 292 18.55 -16.95 -24.16
C PRO A 292 18.45 -17.86 -22.94
N SER A 293 18.13 -19.12 -23.24
CA SER A 293 17.86 -20.25 -22.35
C SER A 293 19.12 -21.01 -21.95
N ALA A 294 19.16 -21.50 -20.71
CA ALA A 294 19.91 -22.67 -20.24
C ALA A 294 19.15 -23.21 -19.01
N GLY A 295 18.83 -24.48 -18.82
CA GLY A 295 19.07 -25.70 -19.57
C GLY A 295 18.85 -26.88 -18.61
N LYS A 296 17.83 -27.71 -18.92
CA LYS A 296 17.58 -29.11 -18.51
C LYS A 296 17.05 -29.42 -17.09
N ASN A 297 15.78 -29.84 -17.09
CA ASN A 297 15.13 -30.71 -16.13
C ASN A 297 15.37 -32.19 -16.49
N THR A 298 15.36 -33.08 -15.50
CA THR A 298 14.50 -34.28 -15.49
C THR A 298 14.55 -34.93 -14.12
N GLN A 299 13.43 -34.96 -13.40
CA GLN A 299 12.68 -36.20 -13.11
C GLN A 299 11.42 -35.82 -12.33
N GLY A 300 10.29 -36.33 -12.78
CA GLY A 300 8.99 -36.07 -12.19
C GLY A 300 8.81 -36.88 -10.91
N GLN A 301 8.20 -36.26 -9.91
CA GLN A 301 7.48 -36.96 -8.86
C GLN A 301 6.30 -36.10 -8.43
N TYR A 302 5.11 -36.69 -8.57
CA TYR A 302 3.86 -36.24 -7.99
C TYR A 302 4.01 -36.19 -6.46
N VAL A 303 3.71 -35.05 -5.84
CA VAL A 303 3.49 -34.99 -4.38
C VAL A 303 2.34 -34.02 -4.10
N PRO A 304 1.25 -34.45 -3.42
CA PRO A 304 0.17 -33.58 -3.02
C PRO A 304 0.57 -32.74 -1.79
N ASN A 305 -0.11 -31.61 -1.58
CA ASN A 305 -0.06 -30.71 -0.40
C ASN A 305 0.97 -29.57 -0.44
N VAL A 306 0.61 -28.45 -1.10
CA VAL A 306 1.34 -27.16 -1.02
C VAL A 306 0.73 -26.19 0.01
N ILE A 307 -0.38 -26.53 0.67
CA ILE A 307 -1.03 -25.64 1.64
C ILE A 307 -0.29 -25.61 3.00
N HIS A 308 0.54 -26.60 3.30
CA HIS A 308 1.22 -26.68 4.60
C HIS A 308 2.57 -25.97 4.70
N LEU A 309 3.16 -25.51 3.58
CA LEU A 309 4.49 -24.88 3.59
C LEU A 309 4.46 -23.34 3.63
N LEU A 310 3.34 -22.71 3.26
CA LEU A 310 3.19 -21.24 3.34
C LEU A 310 2.99 -20.74 4.77
N LEU A 311 2.46 -21.57 5.69
CA LEU A 311 2.28 -21.19 7.09
C LEU A 311 3.57 -21.23 7.93
N PHE A 312 4.59 -22.00 7.51
CA PHE A 312 5.81 -22.16 8.31
C PHE A 312 6.89 -21.10 7.98
N HIS A 313 6.85 -20.47 6.80
CA HIS A 313 7.80 -19.43 6.41
C HIS A 313 7.33 -17.98 6.68
N LEU A 314 6.03 -17.75 6.90
CA LEU A 314 5.48 -16.40 7.09
C LEU A 314 5.32 -15.97 8.56
N LEU A 315 5.56 -16.86 9.54
CA LEU A 315 5.30 -16.54 10.95
C LEU A 315 6.50 -16.67 11.91
N LEU A 316 7.70 -17.10 11.47
CA LEU A 316 8.81 -17.37 12.39
C LEU A 316 10.22 -16.87 12.01
N LEU A 317 10.39 -16.03 10.98
CA LEU A 317 11.71 -15.45 10.65
C LEU A 317 11.65 -13.95 10.34
N PRO A 318 11.38 -13.12 11.36
CA PRO A 318 12.29 -11.99 11.56
C PRO A 318 12.74 -11.79 13.03
N CYS A 319 12.51 -12.76 13.92
CA CYS A 319 12.87 -12.61 15.35
C CYS A 319 14.14 -13.36 15.81
N LEU A 320 14.86 -14.06 14.93
CA LEU A 320 16.13 -14.71 15.27
C LEU A 320 17.15 -14.48 14.16
N GLY A 321 17.96 -13.44 14.34
CA GLY A 321 19.07 -13.13 13.45
C GLY A 321 19.46 -11.67 13.53
N PHE A 322 19.98 -11.24 14.69
CA PHE A 322 21.00 -10.20 14.90
C PHE A 322 21.08 -9.90 16.41
N CYS A 323 21.50 -10.92 17.16
CA CYS A 323 22.17 -10.77 18.44
C CYS A 323 23.45 -11.60 18.33
N ILE A 324 24.52 -10.96 17.87
CA ILE A 324 25.92 -10.94 18.34
C ILE A 324 26.56 -9.76 17.61
#